data_AF-A0AAV6K806-F1
#
_entry.id   AF-A0AAV6K806-F1
#
_cell.length_a   1.000
_cell.length_b   1.000
_cell.length_c   1.000
_cell.angle_alpha   90.00
_cell.angle_beta   90.00
_cell.angle_gamma   90.00
#
_symmetry.space_group_name_H-M   'P 1'
#
loop_
_entity.id
_entity.type
_entity.pdbx_description
1 polymer ?
#
loop_
_entity_poly.entity_id
_entity_poly.type
_entity_poly.pdbx_seq_one_letter_code
_entity_poly.pdbx_strand_id
1 'polypeptide(L)'
;MLSLCCCARVSFQPLSHFLLPSHLPFCSSPHSTMAEQTEKAFLKQPKVFLSSKKTGKGKRPGKGGNRYFKNVGLGFKTPREAIDGTYIDKKCPFTGNVSIRGRIISGTCHSAKMMRTIIVRRNYLHYVKKYQRYEKRHSNIPAHVSPCFRVKEGDHITIGQCRPLSKTVRFNVLKVIPAGSSGSGKKAFTAI
;
A
#
# COMPACT_ATOMS: atom_id res chain seq x y z
N MET A 1 71.94 -53.24 10.19
CA MET A 1 72.48 -52.39 9.10
C MET A 1 71.37 -52.15 8.10
N LEU A 2 71.09 -50.88 7.83
CA LEU A 2 70.16 -50.31 6.83
C LEU A 2 68.68 -50.72 6.94
N SER A 3 67.67 -49.91 6.62
CA SER A 3 67.50 -48.48 6.34
C SER A 3 66.04 -48.31 5.85
N LEU A 4 65.52 -47.08 5.90
CA LEU A 4 64.34 -46.55 5.19
C LEU A 4 62.95 -46.91 5.75
N CYS A 5 62.26 -45.93 6.36
CA CYS A 5 61.34 -44.94 5.73
C CYS A 5 60.02 -45.58 5.29
N CYS A 6 58.82 -45.05 5.57
CA CYS A 6 58.42 -43.65 5.53
C CYS A 6 57.10 -43.41 6.31
N CYS A 7 56.91 -42.15 6.66
CA CYS A 7 55.75 -41.43 7.23
C CYS A 7 54.35 -41.87 6.72
N ALA A 8 53.23 -41.64 7.40
CA ALA A 8 52.86 -40.42 8.12
C ALA A 8 51.78 -40.66 9.19
N ARG A 9 51.99 -40.03 10.36
CA ARG A 9 51.07 -39.92 11.50
C ARG A 9 49.92 -38.96 11.17
N VAL A 10 48.69 -39.41 11.41
CA VAL A 10 47.51 -38.55 11.55
C VAL A 10 47.48 -38.05 12.99
N SER A 11 47.56 -36.73 13.18
CA SER A 11 47.49 -36.06 14.49
C SER A 11 46.18 -35.27 14.65
N PHE A 12 45.65 -35.37 15.86
CA PHE A 12 44.30 -35.00 16.32
C PHE A 12 44.31 -33.60 16.97
N GLN A 13 43.35 -32.73 16.60
CA GLN A 13 42.61 -31.70 17.41
C GLN A 13 43.38 -30.53 18.11
N PRO A 14 42.73 -29.44 18.65
CA PRO A 14 41.36 -28.86 18.52
C PRO A 14 41.27 -27.29 18.50
N LEU A 15 40.03 -26.74 18.63
CA LEU A 15 39.59 -25.37 19.03
C LEU A 15 39.72 -24.24 17.97
N SER A 16 38.79 -23.33 17.68
CA SER A 16 37.55 -22.87 18.33
C SER A 16 36.74 -21.94 17.40
N HIS A 17 35.43 -21.78 17.68
CA HIS A 17 34.61 -20.57 17.50
C HIS A 17 34.09 -20.12 16.11
N PHE A 18 32.77 -19.85 16.12
CA PHE A 18 31.96 -18.90 15.32
C PHE A 18 31.14 -19.38 14.11
N LEU A 19 29.82 -19.35 14.36
CA LEU A 19 28.72 -18.81 13.53
C LEU A 19 28.19 -19.60 12.32
N LEU A 20 26.96 -20.07 12.54
CA LEU A 20 25.97 -20.50 11.55
C LEU A 20 25.88 -19.57 10.31
N PRO A 21 25.93 -20.11 9.08
CA PRO A 21 25.40 -19.42 7.93
C PRO A 21 23.90 -19.74 7.81
N SER A 22 23.11 -18.72 8.13
CA SER A 22 21.69 -18.58 7.86
C SER A 22 21.41 -18.64 6.35
N HIS A 23 21.20 -19.83 5.81
CA HIS A 23 20.44 -19.99 4.56
C HIS A 23 18.95 -19.80 4.85
N LEU A 24 18.54 -18.53 4.95
CA LEU A 24 17.14 -18.17 4.82
C LEU A 24 16.80 -18.22 3.31
N PRO A 25 15.84 -19.06 2.88
CA PRO A 25 15.20 -18.80 1.60
C PRO A 25 14.53 -17.44 1.72
N PHE A 26 14.87 -16.54 0.81
CA PHE A 26 14.21 -15.25 0.65
C PHE A 26 12.75 -15.52 0.27
N CYS A 27 11.92 -15.72 1.29
CA CYS A 27 10.48 -15.85 1.16
C CYS A 27 9.97 -14.46 0.80
N SER A 28 9.92 -14.16 -0.51
CA SER A 28 9.11 -13.08 -1.03
C SER A 28 7.66 -13.42 -0.70
N SER A 29 7.23 -13.03 0.49
CA SER A 29 5.88 -13.27 0.95
C SER A 29 4.90 -12.52 0.03
N PRO A 30 4.01 -13.19 -0.71
CA PRO A 30 2.75 -12.58 -1.02
C PRO A 30 1.91 -12.71 0.26
N HIS A 31 2.13 -11.84 1.24
CA HIS A 31 1.17 -11.72 2.33
C HIS A 31 -0.11 -11.07 1.75
N SER A 32 -0.94 -11.90 1.13
CA SER A 32 -2.35 -11.67 0.85
C SER A 32 -3.15 -12.11 2.07
N THR A 33 -2.96 -11.42 3.18
CA THR A 33 -3.77 -11.61 4.40
C THR A 33 -4.45 -10.28 4.72
N MET A 34 -5.51 -9.92 4.00
CA MET A 34 -6.30 -8.71 4.30
C MET A 34 -7.81 -8.99 4.13
N ALA A 35 -8.27 -10.07 4.75
CA ALA A 35 -9.69 -10.32 5.00
C ALA A 35 -9.92 -10.77 6.45
N GLU A 36 -9.07 -10.35 7.38
CA GLU A 36 -9.31 -10.60 8.79
C GLU A 36 -10.43 -9.68 9.28
N GLN A 37 -11.47 -10.33 9.80
CA GLN A 37 -12.46 -9.74 10.67
C GLN A 37 -11.76 -9.34 11.97
N THR A 38 -10.99 -8.23 11.95
CA THR A 38 -10.18 -7.77 13.09
C THR A 38 -11.03 -7.20 14.22
N GLU A 39 -12.27 -6.81 13.92
CA GLU A 39 -13.19 -6.18 14.86
C GLU A 39 -14.16 -7.20 15.46
N LYS A 40 -14.56 -6.97 16.72
CA LYS A 40 -15.54 -7.82 17.43
C LYS A 40 -16.89 -7.90 16.72
N ALA A 41 -17.27 -6.86 15.99
CA ALA A 41 -18.54 -6.80 15.25
C ALA A 41 -18.35 -7.21 13.79
N PHE A 42 -19.13 -8.18 13.33
CA PHE A 42 -19.10 -8.66 11.95
C PHE A 42 -19.25 -7.51 10.94
N LEU A 43 -18.21 -7.30 10.13
CA LEU A 43 -18.18 -6.24 9.14
C LEU A 43 -18.95 -6.70 7.90
N LYS A 44 -19.92 -5.88 7.45
CA LYS A 44 -20.68 -6.12 6.21
C LYS A 44 -20.86 -4.83 5.42
N GLN A 45 -21.02 -4.94 4.11
CA GLN A 45 -21.40 -3.80 3.28
C GLN A 45 -22.90 -3.50 3.47
N PRO A 46 -23.29 -2.23 3.69
CA PRO A 46 -24.69 -1.90 3.99
C PRO A 46 -25.64 -2.12 2.81
N LYS A 47 -25.13 -2.06 1.57
CA LYS A 47 -25.93 -2.22 0.34
C LYS A 47 -25.96 -3.66 -0.17
N VAL A 48 -25.31 -4.58 0.53
CA VAL A 48 -25.20 -5.99 0.11
C VAL A 48 -25.95 -6.85 1.11
N PHE A 49 -26.91 -7.62 0.61
CA PHE A 49 -27.58 -8.65 1.38
C PHE A 49 -26.84 -9.99 1.23
N LEU A 50 -26.34 -10.53 2.34
CA LEU A 50 -25.50 -11.74 2.34
C LEU A 50 -26.32 -13.03 2.28
N SER A 51 -27.49 -13.07 2.93
CA SER A 51 -28.30 -14.28 3.10
C SER A 51 -29.25 -14.54 1.92
N SER A 52 -28.81 -14.23 0.69
CA SER A 52 -29.60 -14.53 -0.50
C SER A 52 -29.61 -16.03 -0.76
N LYS A 53 -30.81 -16.63 -0.80
CA LYS A 53 -31.02 -18.07 -1.07
C LYS A 53 -30.72 -18.48 -2.52
N LYS A 54 -30.35 -17.54 -3.40
CA LYS A 54 -30.04 -17.83 -4.81
C LYS A 54 -28.70 -18.57 -4.94
N THR A 55 -28.76 -19.80 -5.42
CA THR A 55 -27.62 -20.68 -5.76
C THR A 55 -27.17 -20.41 -7.20
N GLY A 56 -26.38 -19.36 -7.44
CA GLY A 56 -25.92 -19.06 -8.80
C GLY A 56 -24.83 -18.00 -8.87
N LYS A 57 -24.33 -17.75 -10.10
CA LYS A 57 -23.18 -16.93 -10.55
C LYS A 57 -22.93 -15.57 -9.85
N GLY A 58 -23.86 -15.10 -9.03
CA GLY A 58 -23.82 -13.88 -8.24
C GLY A 58 -22.93 -13.86 -6.98
N LYS A 59 -22.38 -15.00 -6.53
CA LYS A 59 -21.60 -15.03 -5.26
C LYS A 59 -20.12 -14.67 -5.38
N ARG A 60 -19.53 -14.70 -6.58
CA ARG A 60 -18.10 -14.38 -6.79
C ARG A 60 -17.91 -12.86 -6.87
N PRO A 61 -16.91 -12.24 -6.24
CA PRO A 61 -16.66 -10.80 -6.39
C PRO A 61 -16.31 -10.49 -7.86
N GLY A 62 -16.79 -9.36 -8.39
CA GLY A 62 -16.69 -9.01 -9.81
C GLY A 62 -17.90 -8.25 -10.36
N LYS A 63 -17.90 -7.96 -11.66
CA LYS A 63 -18.99 -7.24 -12.38
C LYS A 63 -20.35 -7.96 -12.34
N GLY A 64 -20.35 -9.26 -12.01
CA GLY A 64 -21.55 -10.06 -11.76
C GLY A 64 -21.68 -10.53 -10.31
N GLY A 65 -20.90 -9.96 -9.38
CA GLY A 65 -20.78 -10.39 -8.00
C GLY A 65 -21.65 -9.63 -6.99
N ASN A 66 -21.89 -10.24 -5.83
CA ASN A 66 -22.63 -9.64 -4.71
C ASN A 66 -21.83 -8.56 -3.96
N ARG A 67 -20.92 -7.84 -4.63
CA ARG A 67 -20.11 -6.78 -4.01
C ARG A 67 -20.57 -5.42 -4.52
N TYR A 68 -20.84 -4.50 -3.60
CA TYR A 68 -21.16 -3.13 -3.96
C TYR A 68 -19.86 -2.34 -4.25
N PHE A 69 -19.78 -1.81 -5.46
CA PHE A 69 -18.82 -0.79 -5.85
C PHE A 69 -19.54 0.32 -6.59
N LYS A 70 -18.95 1.52 -6.61
CA LYS A 70 -19.44 2.66 -7.37
C LYS A 70 -18.30 3.36 -8.08
N ASN A 71 -18.64 4.00 -9.19
CA ASN A 71 -17.75 4.93 -9.87
C ASN A 71 -17.75 6.25 -9.11
N VAL A 72 -16.57 6.78 -8.82
CA VAL A 72 -16.41 8.04 -8.05
C VAL A 72 -16.69 9.27 -8.91
N GLY A 73 -16.61 9.12 -10.25
CA GLY A 73 -16.70 10.23 -11.19
C GLY A 73 -15.35 10.93 -11.39
N LEU A 74 -15.38 12.11 -12.04
CA LEU A 74 -14.22 12.99 -12.19
C LEU A 74 -13.04 12.36 -12.99
N GLY A 75 -13.32 11.39 -13.87
CA GLY A 75 -12.32 10.75 -14.73
C GLY A 75 -11.43 9.69 -14.05
N PHE A 76 -11.67 9.35 -12.79
CA PHE A 76 -10.91 8.30 -12.10
C PHE A 76 -11.46 6.91 -12.39
N LYS A 77 -10.56 5.97 -12.70
CA LYS A 77 -10.89 4.56 -12.86
C LYS A 77 -11.01 3.89 -11.49
N THR A 78 -12.02 3.04 -11.32
CA THR A 78 -12.16 2.21 -10.12
C THR A 78 -11.06 1.15 -10.10
N PRO A 79 -10.30 0.99 -8.99
CA PRO A 79 -9.24 -0.01 -8.92
C PRO A 79 -9.83 -1.43 -8.95
N ARG A 80 -9.09 -2.38 -9.55
CA ARG A 80 -9.52 -3.79 -9.64
C ARG A 80 -9.74 -4.40 -8.26
N GLU A 81 -8.88 -4.05 -7.30
CA GLU A 81 -9.03 -4.48 -5.90
C GLU A 81 -10.34 -4.03 -5.26
N ALA A 82 -10.95 -2.92 -5.70
CA ALA A 82 -12.26 -2.53 -5.20
C ALA A 82 -13.41 -3.39 -5.75
N ILE A 83 -13.26 -3.90 -6.97
CA ILE A 83 -14.27 -4.71 -7.67
C ILE A 83 -14.18 -6.18 -7.20
N ASP A 84 -12.96 -6.72 -7.18
CA ASP A 84 -12.72 -8.15 -6.94
C ASP A 84 -12.30 -8.46 -5.49
N GLY A 85 -11.85 -7.44 -4.74
CA GLY A 85 -11.36 -7.62 -3.38
C GLY A 85 -12.46 -7.90 -2.35
N THR A 86 -12.07 -8.46 -1.22
CA THR A 86 -13.00 -8.90 -0.14
C THR A 86 -13.01 -7.98 1.07
N TYR A 87 -12.17 -6.94 1.10
CA TYR A 87 -12.10 -6.02 2.24
C TYR A 87 -13.43 -5.27 2.45
N ILE A 88 -13.67 -4.84 3.69
CA ILE A 88 -14.85 -4.05 4.07
C ILE A 88 -14.40 -2.77 4.76
N ASP A 89 -14.74 -1.64 4.15
CA ASP A 89 -14.46 -0.33 4.72
C ASP A 89 -15.56 0.68 4.33
N LYS A 90 -16.11 1.33 5.36
CA LYS A 90 -17.20 2.30 5.27
C LYS A 90 -16.73 3.66 4.76
N LYS A 91 -15.44 3.98 4.95
CA LYS A 91 -14.81 5.27 4.62
C LYS A 91 -14.32 5.34 3.16
N CYS A 92 -14.23 4.20 2.48
CA CYS A 92 -13.80 4.12 1.09
C CYS A 92 -14.68 4.93 0.13
N PRO A 93 -14.07 5.62 -0.85
CA PRO A 93 -14.82 6.30 -1.91
C PRO A 93 -15.41 5.32 -2.93
N PHE A 94 -14.85 4.12 -3.12
CA PHE A 94 -15.31 3.16 -4.15
C PHE A 94 -16.37 2.17 -3.66
N THR A 95 -16.19 1.58 -2.48
CA THR A 95 -17.07 0.53 -1.94
C THR A 95 -17.92 1.00 -0.76
N GLY A 96 -17.64 2.21 -0.26
CA GLY A 96 -18.34 2.81 0.87
C GLY A 96 -19.36 3.88 0.44
N ASN A 97 -19.94 4.54 1.45
CA ASN A 97 -20.93 5.61 1.23
C ASN A 97 -20.30 7.02 1.17
N VAL A 98 -18.98 7.13 1.04
CA VAL A 98 -18.32 8.44 1.00
C VAL A 98 -18.32 8.97 -0.43
N SER A 99 -18.78 10.21 -0.62
CA SER A 99 -18.68 10.94 -1.88
C SER A 99 -17.50 11.91 -1.84
N ILE A 100 -16.83 12.04 -2.98
CA ILE A 100 -15.76 13.01 -3.19
C ILE A 100 -16.37 14.27 -3.77
N ARG A 101 -16.06 15.42 -3.17
CA ARG A 101 -16.56 16.73 -3.61
C ARG A 101 -15.60 17.84 -3.19
N GLY A 102 -15.45 18.85 -4.04
CA GLY A 102 -14.56 19.98 -3.80
C GLY A 102 -13.17 19.76 -4.39
N ARG A 103 -12.13 20.06 -3.62
CA ARG A 103 -10.75 20.14 -4.14
C ARG A 103 -10.15 18.76 -4.34
N ILE A 104 -9.42 18.59 -5.44
CA ILE A 104 -8.53 17.46 -5.69
C ILE A 104 -7.10 17.98 -5.56
N ILE A 105 -6.31 17.34 -4.71
CA ILE A 105 -4.95 17.76 -4.38
C ILE A 105 -4.00 16.60 -4.64
N SER A 106 -2.89 16.88 -5.31
CA SER A 106 -1.77 15.96 -5.45
C SER A 106 -0.67 16.30 -4.46
N GLY A 107 0.00 15.26 -3.94
CA GLY A 107 1.15 15.41 -3.06
C GLY A 107 1.93 14.10 -2.93
N THR A 108 2.95 14.10 -2.09
CA THR A 108 3.76 12.90 -1.81
C THR A 108 3.36 12.28 -0.48
N CYS A 109 3.36 10.95 -0.42
CA CYS A 109 3.16 10.23 0.84
C CYS A 109 4.35 10.48 1.76
N HIS A 110 4.14 11.16 2.88
CA HIS A 110 5.20 11.38 3.85
C HIS A 110 5.32 10.23 4.84
N SER A 111 4.20 9.80 5.41
CA SER A 111 4.17 8.68 6.35
C SER A 111 2.90 7.87 6.23
N ALA A 112 3.04 6.55 6.34
CA ALA A 112 1.95 5.56 6.25
C ALA A 112 1.87 4.67 7.50
N LYS A 113 2.28 5.20 8.65
CA LYS A 113 2.38 4.44 9.92
C LYS A 113 1.02 4.18 10.59
N MET A 114 0.01 4.99 10.26
CA MET A 114 -1.31 4.87 10.87
C MET A 114 -2.18 3.86 10.11
N MET A 115 -3.07 3.19 10.83
CA MET A 115 -4.03 2.27 10.21
C MET A 115 -4.92 3.01 9.21
N ARG A 116 -4.83 2.61 7.93
CA ARG A 116 -5.68 3.08 6.81
C ARG A 116 -5.70 4.61 6.62
N THR A 117 -4.73 5.35 7.16
CA THR A 117 -4.63 6.80 7.01
C THR A 117 -3.17 7.16 6.73
N ILE A 118 -2.95 8.06 5.80
CA ILE A 118 -1.63 8.56 5.44
C ILE A 118 -1.54 10.07 5.66
N ILE A 119 -0.32 10.54 5.87
CA ILE A 119 -0.01 11.97 5.82
C ILE A 119 0.57 12.28 4.45
N VAL A 120 -0.14 13.09 3.68
CA VAL A 120 0.37 13.60 2.40
C VAL A 120 0.95 14.98 2.60
N ARG A 121 2.17 15.16 2.12
CA ARG A 121 2.88 16.43 2.16
C ARG A 121 2.78 17.11 0.81
N ARG A 122 2.41 18.39 0.85
CA ARG A 122 2.46 19.29 -0.32
C ARG A 122 3.53 20.33 -0.06
N ASN A 123 4.62 20.25 -0.81
CA ASN A 123 5.65 21.28 -0.82
C ASN A 123 5.25 22.34 -1.85
N TYR A 124 5.33 23.62 -1.48
CA TYR A 124 5.08 24.74 -2.39
C TYR A 124 6.03 25.90 -2.07
N LEU A 125 6.29 26.71 -3.07
CA LEU A 125 7.10 27.91 -2.95
C LEU A 125 6.17 29.08 -2.68
N HIS A 126 6.37 29.80 -1.58
CA HIS A 126 5.63 31.02 -1.27
C HIS A 126 6.47 32.22 -1.70
N TYR A 127 5.87 33.16 -2.43
CA TYR A 127 6.56 34.34 -2.94
C TYR A 127 6.46 35.50 -1.93
N VAL A 128 7.61 36.01 -1.48
CA VAL A 128 7.67 37.17 -0.58
C VAL A 128 7.84 38.44 -1.40
N LYS A 129 6.75 39.19 -1.56
CA LYS A 129 6.69 40.39 -2.40
C LYS A 129 7.76 41.44 -2.06
N LYS A 130 8.05 41.66 -0.77
CA LYS A 130 9.04 42.65 -0.30
C LYS A 130 10.45 42.38 -0.82
N TYR A 131 10.86 41.11 -0.88
CA TYR A 131 12.24 40.72 -1.23
C TYR A 131 12.35 40.08 -2.62
N GLN A 132 11.23 39.95 -3.34
CA GLN A 132 11.14 39.28 -4.64
C GLN A 132 11.77 37.86 -4.67
N ARG A 133 11.71 37.15 -3.54
CA ARG A 133 12.29 35.80 -3.35
C ARG A 133 11.22 34.78 -2.98
N TYR A 134 11.49 33.51 -3.27
CA TYR A 134 10.64 32.38 -2.88
C TYR A 134 11.17 31.70 -1.62
N GLU A 135 10.28 31.40 -0.68
CA GLU A 135 10.55 30.56 0.49
C GLU A 135 9.90 29.18 0.33
N LYS A 136 10.57 28.13 0.80
CA LYS A 136 10.02 26.77 0.77
C LYS A 136 9.06 26.59 1.95
N ARG A 137 7.79 26.32 1.67
CA ARG A 137 6.78 25.94 2.68
C ARG A 137 6.22 24.57 2.38
N HIS A 138 5.63 23.97 3.41
CA HIS A 138 4.93 22.71 3.26
C HIS A 138 3.67 22.67 4.11
N SER A 139 2.68 21.92 3.64
CA SER A 139 1.45 21.63 4.37
C SER A 139 1.24 20.13 4.41
N ASN A 140 0.92 19.61 5.60
CA ASN A 140 0.62 18.21 5.82
C ASN A 140 -0.90 18.02 5.83
N ILE A 141 -1.39 17.13 4.97
CA ILE A 141 -2.81 16.86 4.78
C ILE A 141 -3.04 15.38 5.11
N PRO A 142 -3.82 15.07 6.16
CA PRO A 142 -4.16 13.69 6.48
C PRO A 142 -5.26 13.19 5.55
N ALA A 143 -5.06 12.01 4.97
CA ALA A 143 -5.99 11.39 4.03
C ALA A 143 -6.25 9.94 4.40
N HIS A 144 -7.52 9.51 4.30
CA HIS A 144 -7.88 8.11 4.47
C HIS A 144 -7.51 7.31 3.21
N VAL A 145 -6.92 6.15 3.42
CA VAL A 145 -6.50 5.20 2.40
C VAL A 145 -7.44 4.02 2.46
N SER A 146 -8.19 3.83 1.36
CA SER A 146 -8.90 2.58 1.15
C SER A 146 -7.90 1.44 1.00
N PRO A 147 -8.15 0.25 1.59
CA PRO A 147 -7.24 -0.89 1.50
C PRO A 147 -7.05 -1.44 0.06
N CYS A 148 -7.73 -0.89 -0.95
CA CYS A 148 -7.46 -1.13 -2.38
C CYS A 148 -6.10 -0.60 -2.86
N PHE A 149 -5.46 0.25 -2.05
CA PHE A 149 -4.23 0.91 -2.41
C PHE A 149 -3.16 0.51 -1.42
N ARG A 150 -2.12 -0.13 -1.94
CA ARG A 150 -0.86 -0.36 -1.22
C ARG A 150 0.00 0.88 -1.42
N VAL A 151 0.12 1.69 -0.38
CA VAL A 151 0.87 2.95 -0.40
C VAL A 151 2.17 2.79 0.36
N LYS A 152 3.28 3.26 -0.22
CA LYS A 152 4.57 3.38 0.45
C LYS A 152 4.93 4.86 0.62
N GLU A 153 5.87 5.12 1.52
CA GLU A 153 6.43 6.46 1.69
C GLU A 153 7.16 6.87 0.40
N GLY A 154 6.97 8.12 -0.03
CA GLY A 154 7.51 8.65 -1.29
C GLY A 154 6.59 8.51 -2.52
N ASP A 155 5.49 7.77 -2.44
CA ASP A 155 4.56 7.66 -3.57
C ASP A 155 3.86 9.00 -3.89
N HIS A 156 3.59 9.24 -5.17
CA HIS A 156 2.79 10.38 -5.61
C HIS A 156 1.31 10.03 -5.56
N ILE A 157 0.54 10.79 -4.80
CA ILE A 157 -0.86 10.47 -4.49
C ILE A 157 -1.76 11.62 -4.88
N THR A 158 -2.86 11.26 -5.55
CA THR A 158 -3.98 12.17 -5.79
C THR A 158 -5.08 11.90 -4.78
N ILE A 159 -5.49 12.94 -4.09
CA ILE A 159 -6.45 12.90 -3.00
C ILE A 159 -7.65 13.77 -3.35
N GLY A 160 -8.85 13.31 -3.02
CA GLY A 160 -10.08 14.07 -3.15
C GLY A 160 -10.61 14.52 -1.79
N GLN A 161 -11.11 15.75 -1.73
CA GLN A 161 -11.86 16.24 -0.58
C GLN A 161 -13.17 15.46 -0.40
N CYS A 162 -13.55 15.20 0.85
CA CYS A 162 -14.77 14.49 1.20
C CYS A 162 -15.46 15.15 2.39
N ARG A 163 -16.58 14.55 2.85
CA ARG A 163 -17.15 14.94 4.15
C ARG A 163 -16.16 14.59 5.27
N PRO A 164 -16.19 15.27 6.42
CA PRO A 164 -15.36 14.87 7.56
C PRO A 164 -15.55 13.38 7.89
N LEU A 165 -14.45 12.62 7.92
CA LEU A 165 -14.43 11.20 8.27
C LEU A 165 -13.93 10.98 9.70
N SER A 166 -13.08 11.90 10.17
CA SER A 166 -12.60 11.99 11.54
C SER A 166 -12.33 13.47 11.88
N LYS A 167 -11.80 13.73 13.07
CA LYS A 167 -11.42 15.09 13.50
C LYS A 167 -10.55 15.83 12.48
N THR A 168 -9.56 15.14 11.93
CA THR A 168 -8.57 15.74 11.02
C THR A 168 -8.74 15.26 9.58
N VAL A 169 -9.26 14.05 9.35
CA VAL A 169 -9.34 13.47 8.01
C VAL A 169 -10.59 13.96 7.29
N ARG A 170 -10.36 14.78 6.26
CA ARG A 170 -11.38 15.35 5.36
C ARG A 170 -11.10 15.03 3.89
N PHE A 171 -10.16 14.11 3.67
CA PHE A 171 -9.61 13.79 2.36
C PHE A 171 -9.48 12.26 2.22
N ASN A 172 -9.65 11.77 1.00
CA ASN A 172 -9.62 10.36 0.63
C ASN A 172 -8.72 10.14 -0.57
N VAL A 173 -7.90 9.09 -0.55
CA VAL A 173 -7.04 8.73 -1.67
C VAL A 173 -7.86 8.24 -2.86
N LEU A 174 -7.54 8.75 -4.06
CA LEU A 174 -8.21 8.42 -5.31
C LEU A 174 -7.32 7.63 -6.26
N LYS A 175 -6.05 8.02 -6.36
CA LYS A 175 -5.08 7.42 -7.27
C LYS A 175 -3.70 7.47 -6.63
N VAL A 176 -2.98 6.37 -6.75
CA VAL A 176 -1.58 6.25 -6.37
C VAL A 176 -0.76 6.10 -7.64
N ILE A 177 0.29 6.88 -7.75
CA ILE A 177 1.31 6.78 -8.78
C ILE A 177 2.58 6.33 -8.04
N PRO A 178 2.97 5.06 -8.15
CA PRO A 178 4.14 4.57 -7.46
C PRO A 178 5.38 5.29 -8.01
N ALA A 179 6.29 5.67 -7.13
CA ALA A 179 7.45 6.50 -7.47
C ALA A 179 8.33 5.90 -8.60
N GLY A 180 8.32 4.58 -8.77
CA GLY A 180 9.05 3.88 -9.84
C GLY A 180 8.34 3.78 -11.20
N SER A 181 7.12 4.30 -11.36
CA SER A 181 6.34 4.15 -12.60
C SER A 181 6.45 5.33 -13.57
N SER A 182 6.90 6.50 -13.10
CA SER A 182 6.82 7.75 -13.87
C SER A 182 8.06 8.09 -14.71
N GLY A 183 9.02 7.18 -14.90
CA GLY A 183 10.17 7.51 -15.76
C GLY A 183 11.28 6.47 -15.94
N SER A 184 11.26 5.34 -15.24
CA SER A 184 12.33 4.32 -15.29
C SER A 184 11.95 3.05 -16.05
N GLY A 185 10.89 3.08 -16.87
CA GLY A 185 10.51 1.98 -17.75
C GLY A 185 11.31 1.91 -19.06
N LYS A 186 12.29 2.80 -19.28
CA LYS A 186 13.21 2.73 -20.42
C LYS A 186 14.63 2.44 -19.92
N LYS A 187 15.02 1.17 -20.11
CA LYS A 187 16.39 0.62 -20.11
C LYS A 187 17.14 0.61 -18.77
N ALA A 188 16.85 -0.37 -17.91
CA ALA A 188 17.88 -0.96 -17.05
C ALA A 188 18.23 -2.32 -17.66
N PHE A 189 19.24 -2.37 -18.53
CA PHE A 189 19.87 -3.63 -18.90
C PHE A 189 20.75 -4.04 -17.72
N THR A 190 20.37 -5.09 -17.00
CA THR A 190 21.29 -5.83 -16.14
C THR A 190 22.37 -6.43 -17.03
N ALA A 191 23.57 -5.86 -16.99
CA ALA A 191 24.75 -6.51 -17.55
C ALA A 191 25.02 -7.78 -16.73
N ILE A 192 25.18 -8.90 -17.42
CA ILE A 192 25.77 -10.15 -16.89
C ILE A 192 27.27 -9.94 -16.82
#